data_AF-A0A6M2E956-F1
#
_entry.id   AF-A0A6M2E956-F1
#
_cell.length_a   1.000
_cell.length_b   1.000
_cell.length_c   1.000
_cell.angle_alpha   90.00
_cell.angle_beta   90.00
_cell.angle_gamma   90.00
#
_symmetry.space_group_name_H-M   'P 1'
#
loop_
_entity.id
_entity.type
_entity.pdbx_description
1 polymer ?
#
loop_
_entity_poly.entity_id
_entity_poly.type
_entity_poly.pdbx_seq_one_letter_code
_entity_poly.pdbx_strand_id
1 'polypeptide(L)'
;MLVLSDHYVKGYGCFCLPAFCHPRLEGVIMCDKSLEFLPFFAYMIISVIFSLNIINHRVSPLFCLYDHFFVIFPLHILVFIWASHFVLLSATDVVSIPKTNESFRLLYDTKGRFRLHSLRDDEAKFKLCKVRSIQFGQKGIPYLNTYDGRTIRYPDPLIKANDTIKLDLESNKIVDFIKFDVGNVVMVTGGRNRGRVGVIKNREKHKGSFETIHVQDATGHEFATRLANVFTIGKGSKPWISLPKGKGIKLSIIEEARKRQAASQTAA
;
A
#
# COMPACT_ATOMS: atom_id res chain seq x y z
N MET A 1 48.60 -5.19 -30.85
CA MET A 1 48.61 -3.72 -30.78
C MET A 1 47.17 -3.28 -30.50
N LEU A 2 46.89 -2.79 -29.28
CA LEU A 2 45.78 -1.91 -28.80
C LEU A 2 44.32 -2.30 -29.20
N VAL A 3 43.39 -2.76 -28.36
CA VAL A 3 42.75 -2.29 -27.09
C VAL A 3 41.69 -1.17 -27.24
N LEU A 4 40.43 -1.52 -26.88
CA LEU A 4 39.23 -0.75 -26.41
C LEU A 4 38.56 0.24 -27.40
N SER A 5 37.23 0.41 -27.50
CA SER A 5 36.19 0.55 -26.44
C SER A 5 34.72 0.41 -26.96
N ASP A 6 33.90 -0.26 -26.14
CA ASP A 6 32.53 0.06 -25.66
C ASP A 6 31.18 -0.01 -26.45
N HIS A 7 30.28 -0.78 -25.81
CA HIS A 7 28.79 -0.75 -25.66
C HIS A 7 27.85 -1.07 -26.85
N TYR A 8 27.15 -2.22 -26.89
CA TYR A 8 25.95 -2.69 -26.13
C TYR A 8 24.60 -2.11 -26.61
N VAL A 9 23.91 -2.81 -27.53
CA VAL A 9 22.43 -2.80 -27.66
C VAL A 9 21.93 -4.17 -28.23
N LYS A 10 21.33 -5.01 -27.38
CA LYS A 10 20.30 -6.00 -27.74
C LYS A 10 18.96 -5.29 -27.45
N GLY A 11 17.96 -5.17 -28.31
CA GLY A 11 17.47 -6.12 -29.31
C GLY A 11 16.22 -6.82 -28.76
N TYR A 12 15.07 -6.12 -28.71
CA TYR A 12 13.75 -6.74 -28.53
C TYR A 12 12.80 -6.16 -29.58
N GLY A 13 12.39 -7.01 -30.52
CA GLY A 13 11.55 -6.67 -31.67
C GLY A 13 10.06 -6.61 -31.31
N CYS A 14 9.36 -5.67 -31.96
CA CYS A 14 7.90 -5.58 -31.99
C CYS A 14 7.33 -6.60 -32.99
N PHE A 15 6.36 -7.38 -32.52
CA PHE A 15 5.50 -8.24 -33.34
C PHE A 15 4.32 -7.39 -33.85
N CYS A 16 4.24 -7.16 -35.16
CA CYS A 16 3.09 -6.55 -35.82
C CYS A 16 2.21 -7.64 -36.45
N LEU A 17 0.89 -7.56 -36.27
CA LEU A 17 -0.09 -8.27 -37.10
C LEU A 17 -0.82 -7.29 -38.03
N PRO A 18 -1.26 -7.73 -39.23
CA PRO A 18 -1.49 -6.88 -40.38
C PRO A 18 -2.98 -6.61 -40.63
N ALA A 19 -3.33 -5.42 -41.12
CA ALA A 19 -4.58 -5.22 -41.84
C ALA A 19 -4.52 -3.98 -42.76
N PHE A 20 -4.78 -4.24 -44.04
CA PHE A 20 -5.25 -3.34 -45.10
C PHE A 20 -4.27 -2.38 -45.79
N CYS A 21 -3.96 -2.75 -47.03
CA CYS A 21 -3.33 -1.97 -48.09
C CYS A 21 -4.32 -1.89 -49.27
N HIS A 22 -4.62 -0.70 -49.81
CA HIS A 22 -4.55 -0.35 -51.25
C HIS A 22 -4.96 1.14 -51.52
N PRO A 23 -4.69 1.74 -52.71
CA PRO A 23 -3.54 2.63 -52.97
C PRO A 23 -3.93 4.06 -53.41
N ARG A 24 -2.89 4.84 -53.76
CA ARG A 24 -2.89 5.97 -54.71
C ARG A 24 -3.03 7.36 -54.07
N LEU A 25 -1.88 8.00 -53.81
CA LEU A 25 -1.47 9.29 -54.37
C LEU A 25 -0.07 9.63 -53.84
N GLU A 26 0.79 9.98 -54.77
CA GLU A 26 2.18 10.38 -54.57
C GLU A 26 2.24 11.75 -53.86
N GLY A 27 3.21 11.92 -52.94
CA GLY A 27 3.64 13.24 -52.47
C GLY A 27 3.64 13.42 -50.95
N VAL A 28 4.84 13.34 -50.38
CA VAL A 28 5.27 14.00 -49.12
C VAL A 28 4.51 13.62 -47.84
N ILE A 29 5.00 12.63 -47.10
CA ILE A 29 4.57 12.35 -45.73
C ILE A 29 5.60 12.92 -44.75
N MET A 30 5.29 14.10 -44.22
CA MET A 30 5.81 14.60 -42.94
C MET A 30 5.37 13.62 -41.84
N CYS A 31 6.33 13.17 -41.03
CA CYS A 31 6.10 12.27 -39.91
C CYS A 31 5.52 13.08 -38.74
N ASP A 32 4.20 13.28 -38.74
CA ASP A 32 3.48 13.98 -37.68
C ASP A 32 3.26 13.03 -36.48
N LYS A 33 4.14 13.13 -35.49
CA LYS A 33 4.15 12.36 -34.24
C LYS A 33 3.12 12.88 -33.22
N SER A 34 1.85 12.97 -33.61
CA SER A 34 0.81 13.61 -32.78
C SER A 34 -0.30 12.68 -32.27
N LEU A 35 -0.26 11.36 -32.53
CA LEU A 35 -1.39 10.47 -32.23
C LEU A 35 -1.13 9.29 -31.26
N GLU A 36 -0.13 9.36 -30.38
CA GLU A 36 0.08 8.37 -29.29
C GLU A 36 -0.16 8.92 -27.87
N PHE A 37 -0.66 10.15 -27.73
CA PHE A 37 -0.76 10.83 -26.43
C PHE A 37 -2.05 10.59 -25.63
N LEU A 38 -3.07 9.99 -26.24
CA LEU A 38 -4.41 9.86 -25.62
C LEU A 38 -4.51 8.82 -24.49
N PRO A 39 -3.79 7.68 -24.46
CA PRO A 39 -3.83 6.80 -23.28
C PRO A 39 -3.00 7.36 -22.11
N PHE A 40 -1.99 8.19 -22.37
CA PHE A 40 -1.16 8.81 -21.32
C PHE A 40 -1.91 9.88 -20.52
N PHE A 41 -2.75 10.67 -21.19
CA PHE A 41 -3.52 11.74 -20.54
C PHE A 41 -4.59 11.21 -19.59
N ALA A 42 -5.26 10.11 -19.96
CA ALA A 42 -6.26 9.47 -19.09
C ALA A 42 -5.62 8.87 -17.81
N TYR A 43 -4.42 8.30 -17.91
CA TYR A 43 -3.68 7.79 -16.75
C TYR A 43 -3.13 8.91 -15.86
N MET A 44 -2.71 10.04 -16.45
CA MET A 44 -2.29 11.22 -15.68
C MET A 44 -3.42 11.76 -14.81
N ILE A 45 -4.65 11.83 -15.33
CA ILE A 45 -5.81 12.32 -14.59
C ILE A 45 -6.14 11.40 -13.41
N ILE A 46 -6.10 10.07 -13.59
CA ILE A 46 -6.40 9.09 -12.52
C ILE A 46 -5.31 9.10 -11.43
N SER A 47 -4.04 9.21 -11.79
CA SER A 47 -2.90 9.27 -10.85
C SER A 47 -2.85 10.58 -10.06
N VAL A 48 -3.16 11.70 -10.72
CA VAL A 48 -3.29 13.02 -10.09
C VAL A 48 -4.48 13.03 -9.12
N ILE A 49 -5.61 12.37 -9.44
CA ILE A 49 -6.73 12.21 -8.50
C ILE A 49 -6.32 11.40 -7.25
N PHE A 50 -5.56 10.31 -7.40
CA PHE A 50 -5.14 9.49 -6.26
C PHE A 50 -4.16 10.24 -5.33
N SER A 51 -3.24 11.00 -5.92
CA SER A 51 -2.26 11.83 -5.19
C SER A 51 -2.93 13.06 -4.55
N LEU A 52 -3.85 13.73 -5.25
CA LEU A 52 -4.65 14.84 -4.71
C LEU A 52 -5.57 14.38 -3.57
N ASN A 53 -6.10 13.16 -3.60
CA ASN A 53 -6.97 12.65 -2.52
C ASN A 53 -6.18 12.42 -1.22
N ILE A 54 -4.90 12.04 -1.33
CA ILE A 54 -4.01 11.84 -0.17
C ILE A 54 -3.65 13.19 0.46
N ILE A 55 -3.40 14.22 -0.35
CA ILE A 55 -2.98 15.56 0.13
C ILE A 55 -4.19 16.39 0.64
N ASN A 56 -5.36 16.29 0.01
CA ASN A 56 -6.55 17.10 0.35
C ASN A 56 -7.16 16.81 1.73
N HIS A 57 -6.79 15.71 2.40
CA HIS A 57 -7.45 15.34 3.66
C HIS A 57 -6.91 16.10 4.89
N ARG A 58 -5.88 16.96 4.75
CA ARG A 58 -5.34 17.74 5.88
C ARG A 58 -4.71 19.10 5.56
N VAL A 59 -4.40 19.43 4.30
CA VAL A 59 -3.97 20.78 3.92
C VAL A 59 -5.22 21.60 3.61
N SER A 60 -5.40 22.73 4.30
CA SER A 60 -6.53 23.65 4.21
C SER A 60 -7.06 23.86 2.77
N PRO A 61 -8.37 24.07 2.55
CA PRO A 61 -8.94 24.28 1.21
C PRO A 61 -8.60 25.65 0.58
N LEU A 62 -7.52 26.32 1.02
CA LEU A 62 -7.18 27.69 0.63
C LEU A 62 -6.04 27.81 -0.38
N PHE A 63 -5.47 26.73 -0.89
CA PHE A 63 -4.43 26.80 -1.91
C PHE A 63 -4.94 26.26 -3.25
N CYS A 64 -5.46 27.22 -4.03
CA CYS A 64 -5.92 27.08 -5.40
C CYS A 64 -4.88 26.36 -6.29
N LEU A 65 -5.42 25.71 -7.34
CA LEU A 65 -4.77 24.86 -8.35
C LEU A 65 -3.47 25.37 -9.02
N TYR A 66 -2.96 26.56 -8.71
CA TYR A 66 -1.78 27.16 -9.34
C TYR A 66 -0.48 27.02 -8.54
N ASP A 67 -0.53 26.82 -7.22
CA ASP A 67 0.69 26.73 -6.40
C ASP A 67 1.24 25.32 -6.22
N HIS A 68 0.49 24.30 -6.65
CA HIS A 68 0.96 22.90 -6.61
C HIS A 68 2.14 22.65 -7.55
N PHE A 69 2.34 23.47 -8.59
CA PHE A 69 3.48 23.38 -9.49
C PHE A 69 4.76 23.99 -8.90
N PHE A 70 4.65 24.98 -8.00
CA PHE A 70 5.80 25.73 -7.48
C PHE A 70 6.45 25.06 -6.27
N VAL A 71 5.71 24.27 -5.48
CA VAL A 71 6.29 23.51 -4.36
C VAL A 71 7.09 22.28 -4.83
N ILE A 72 6.87 21.84 -6.08
CA ILE A 72 7.58 20.71 -6.69
C ILE A 72 8.98 21.12 -7.22
N PHE A 73 9.25 22.42 -7.37
CA PHE A 73 10.56 22.96 -7.77
C PHE A 73 10.88 24.21 -6.92
N PRO A 74 11.56 24.03 -5.78
CA PRO A 74 13.02 24.15 -5.83
C PRO A 74 13.74 23.04 -5.04
N LEU A 75 14.87 22.61 -5.59
CA LEU A 75 15.90 21.72 -5.05
C LEU A 75 15.72 21.37 -3.56
N HIS A 76 15.47 20.08 -3.27
CA HIS A 76 15.46 19.38 -1.96
C HIS A 76 14.26 18.41 -1.78
N ILE A 77 13.67 17.91 -2.88
CA ILE A 77 12.88 16.67 -2.87
C ILE A 77 13.78 15.59 -3.48
N LEU A 78 14.81 15.19 -2.74
CA LEU A 78 15.66 14.05 -3.06
C LEU A 78 14.98 12.78 -2.52
N VAL A 79 13.83 12.47 -3.11
CA VAL A 79 13.37 11.09 -3.27
C VAL A 79 13.10 10.97 -4.75
N PHE A 80 14.04 10.42 -5.50
CA PHE A 80 13.81 9.50 -6.62
C PHE A 80 12.45 9.54 -7.36
N ILE A 81 11.95 10.71 -7.78
CA ILE A 81 10.65 10.84 -8.47
C ILE A 81 10.80 10.80 -10.00
N TRP A 82 12.01 10.64 -10.54
CA TRP A 82 12.25 10.50 -11.98
C TRP A 82 12.59 9.08 -12.46
N ALA A 83 12.39 8.05 -11.63
CA ALA A 83 12.48 6.66 -12.04
C ALA A 83 11.64 5.76 -11.12
N SER A 84 10.30 5.80 -11.21
CA SER A 84 9.37 4.70 -10.84
C SER A 84 7.93 5.23 -10.86
N HIS A 85 7.27 5.17 -12.02
CA HIS A 85 5.88 5.64 -12.20
C HIS A 85 4.82 4.73 -11.53
N PHE A 86 5.17 3.83 -10.61
CA PHE A 86 4.25 2.96 -9.88
C PHE A 86 4.87 2.49 -8.56
N VAL A 87 4.94 3.36 -7.55
CA VAL A 87 5.20 2.88 -6.18
C VAL A 87 3.89 2.32 -5.64
N LEU A 88 3.78 1.00 -5.59
CA LEU A 88 2.67 0.31 -4.92
C LEU A 88 2.79 0.56 -3.41
N LEU A 89 2.16 1.62 -2.92
CA LEU A 89 2.08 1.92 -1.51
C LEU A 89 1.24 0.86 -0.80
N SER A 90 1.83 0.18 0.18
CA SER A 90 1.16 -0.81 1.00
C SER A 90 0.41 -0.14 2.17
N ALA A 91 -0.56 -0.84 2.75
CA ALA A 91 -1.40 -0.36 3.84
C ALA A 91 -0.70 -0.09 5.18
N THR A 92 0.63 -0.16 5.23
CA THR A 92 1.44 0.05 6.45
C THR A 92 2.65 0.95 6.21
N ASP A 93 2.73 1.59 5.05
CA ASP A 93 3.87 2.41 4.66
C ASP A 93 3.96 3.67 5.52
N VAL A 94 5.20 4.00 5.91
CA VAL A 94 5.54 5.23 6.61
C VAL A 94 6.04 6.24 5.56
N VAL A 95 5.46 7.43 5.58
CA VAL A 95 5.79 8.58 4.75
C VAL A 95 6.30 9.68 5.67
N SER A 96 7.58 10.01 5.55
CA SER A 96 8.22 11.08 6.33
C SER A 96 8.45 12.31 5.46
N ILE A 97 8.05 13.49 5.94
CA ILE A 97 8.33 14.77 5.28
C ILE A 97 9.43 15.49 6.08
N PRO A 98 10.68 15.57 5.55
CA PRO A 98 11.81 16.12 6.30
C PRO A 98 11.71 17.64 6.54
N LYS A 99 10.92 18.37 5.74
CA LYS A 99 10.76 19.82 5.88
C LYS A 99 9.87 20.20 7.07
N THR A 100 8.84 19.41 7.35
CA THR A 100 7.89 19.66 8.44
C THR A 100 8.16 18.80 9.67
N ASN A 101 9.12 17.86 9.58
CA ASN A 101 9.38 16.83 10.60
C ASN A 101 8.13 16.03 10.98
N GLU A 102 7.18 15.88 10.05
CA GLU A 102 5.96 15.11 10.27
C GLU A 102 6.07 13.76 9.57
N SER A 103 5.78 12.70 10.34
CA SER A 103 5.70 11.33 9.83
C SER A 103 4.25 10.86 9.81
N PHE A 104 3.86 10.23 8.71
CA PHE A 104 2.53 9.68 8.51
C PHE A 104 2.61 8.20 8.19
N ARG A 105 1.61 7.43 8.64
CA ARG A 105 1.39 6.06 8.19
C ARG A 105 0.09 5.98 7.43
N LEU A 106 0.13 5.31 6.29
CA LEU A 106 -1.08 4.97 5.55
C LEU A 106 -1.79 3.84 6.28
N LEU A 107 -3.06 4.03 6.63
CA LEU A 107 -3.91 3.00 7.23
C LEU A 107 -5.29 2.98 6.55
N TYR A 108 -5.99 1.86 6.66
CA TYR A 108 -7.38 1.76 6.23
C TYR A 108 -8.32 2.36 7.28
N ASP A 109 -9.27 3.15 6.79
CA ASP A 109 -10.45 3.56 7.54
C ASP A 109 -11.53 2.48 7.46
N THR A 110 -12.51 2.52 8.36
CA THR A 110 -13.68 1.61 8.43
C THR A 110 -14.56 1.61 7.16
N LYS A 111 -14.44 2.67 6.34
CA LYS A 111 -15.08 2.78 5.01
C LYS A 111 -14.20 2.21 3.89
N GLY A 112 -13.01 1.73 4.22
CA GLY A 112 -12.01 1.19 3.32
C GLY A 112 -11.08 2.21 2.66
N ARG A 113 -11.30 3.52 2.84
CA ARG A 113 -10.42 4.53 2.23
C ARG A 113 -9.07 4.54 2.95
N PHE A 114 -8.01 4.90 2.22
CA PHE A 114 -6.74 5.23 2.87
C PHE A 114 -6.90 6.54 3.64
N ARG A 115 -6.41 6.57 4.87
CA ARG A 115 -6.22 7.79 5.64
C ARG A 115 -4.77 7.87 6.11
N LEU A 116 -4.25 9.10 6.09
CA LEU A 116 -2.97 9.41 6.72
C LEU A 116 -3.17 9.54 8.23
N HIS A 117 -2.47 8.69 8.99
CA HIS A 117 -2.39 8.79 10.43
C HIS A 117 -1.06 9.44 10.81
N SER A 118 -1.08 10.50 11.62
CA SER A 118 0.15 11.10 12.14
C SER A 118 0.80 10.18 13.16
N LEU A 119 2.09 9.95 13.00
CA LEU A 119 2.91 9.09 13.86
C LEU A 119 3.80 9.91 14.78
N ARG A 120 4.27 9.26 15.84
CA ARG A 120 5.40 9.71 16.65
C ARG A 120 6.71 9.21 16.04
N ASP A 121 7.82 9.87 16.33
CA ASP A 121 9.12 9.55 15.75
C ASP A 121 9.60 8.12 16.08
N ASP A 122 9.27 7.63 17.28
CA ASP A 122 9.60 6.25 17.68
C ASP A 122 8.86 5.20 16.82
N GLU A 123 7.64 5.52 16.41
CA GLU A 123 6.82 4.65 15.59
C GLU A 123 7.18 4.74 14.10
N ALA A 124 7.75 5.86 13.68
CA ALA A 124 8.18 6.09 12.30
C ALA A 124 9.39 5.24 11.91
N LYS A 125 10.24 4.85 12.88
CA LYS A 125 11.44 4.02 12.65
C LYS A 125 11.12 2.60 12.17
N PHE A 126 9.96 2.07 12.57
CA PHE A 126 9.60 0.70 12.24
C PHE A 126 8.35 0.59 11.37
N LYS A 127 8.27 -0.55 10.68
CA LYS A 127 7.16 -0.94 9.82
C LYS A 127 6.75 -2.37 10.11
N LEU A 128 5.45 -2.67 9.97
CA LEU A 128 4.96 -4.04 10.00
C LEU A 128 4.79 -4.57 8.59
N CYS A 129 5.38 -5.73 8.31
CA CYS A 129 5.36 -6.35 7.00
C CYS A 129 4.77 -7.76 7.12
N LYS A 130 3.74 -8.07 6.34
CA LYS A 130 3.20 -9.43 6.26
C LYS A 130 4.11 -10.30 5.40
N VAL A 131 4.34 -11.53 5.84
CA VAL A 131 5.07 -12.55 5.11
C VAL A 131 4.16 -13.14 4.04
N ARG A 132 4.57 -13.03 2.77
CA ARG A 132 3.84 -13.62 1.63
C ARG A 132 4.22 -15.09 1.45
N SER A 133 5.52 -15.37 1.38
CA SER A 133 6.04 -16.72 1.22
C SER A 133 7.46 -16.82 1.77
N ILE A 134 7.83 -18.03 2.16
CA ILE A 134 9.20 -18.40 2.53
C ILE A 134 9.63 -19.44 1.51
N GLN A 135 10.81 -19.23 0.94
CA GLN A 135 11.34 -20.06 -0.13
C GLN A 135 12.83 -20.29 0.10
N PHE A 136 13.34 -21.39 -0.44
CA PHE A 136 14.77 -21.68 -0.45
C PHE A 136 15.34 -21.26 -1.80
N GLY A 137 16.41 -20.47 -1.75
CA GLY A 137 17.13 -20.03 -2.93
C GLY A 137 18.15 -21.05 -3.40
N GLN A 138 18.92 -20.63 -4.40
CA GLN A 138 20.11 -21.38 -4.81
C GLN A 138 21.05 -21.53 -3.61
N LYS A 139 21.70 -22.70 -3.52
CA LYS A 139 22.54 -23.08 -2.37
C LYS A 139 21.78 -23.28 -1.05
N GLY A 140 20.46 -23.46 -1.10
CA GLY A 140 19.65 -23.78 0.10
C GLY A 140 19.48 -22.60 1.06
N ILE A 141 19.76 -21.36 0.62
CA ILE A 141 19.64 -20.17 1.46
C ILE A 141 18.16 -19.83 1.64
N PRO A 142 17.60 -19.84 2.87
CA PRO A 142 16.23 -19.43 3.08
C PRO A 142 16.07 -17.92 2.90
N TYR A 143 15.05 -17.52 2.15
CA TYR A 143 14.65 -16.13 2.01
C TYR A 143 13.15 -15.97 2.20
N LEU A 144 12.79 -14.79 2.70
CA LEU A 144 11.44 -14.41 3.03
C LEU A 144 10.99 -13.27 2.14
N ASN A 145 9.82 -13.42 1.53
CA ASN A 145 9.20 -12.39 0.70
C ASN A 145 8.11 -11.68 1.51
N THR A 146 8.18 -10.35 1.58
CA THR A 146 7.12 -9.54 2.19
C THR A 146 6.15 -8.99 1.13
N TYR A 147 4.99 -8.51 1.57
CA TYR A 147 4.02 -7.82 0.70
C TYR A 147 4.56 -6.54 0.06
N ASP A 148 5.57 -5.92 0.67
CA ASP A 148 6.22 -4.72 0.16
C ASP A 148 7.20 -5.00 -0.99
N GLY A 149 7.33 -6.26 -1.40
CA GLY A 149 8.32 -6.68 -2.38
C GLY A 149 9.74 -6.75 -1.83
N ARG A 150 9.93 -6.63 -0.51
CA ARG A 150 11.26 -6.79 0.13
C ARG A 150 11.55 -8.28 0.31
N THR A 151 12.80 -8.63 0.06
CA THR A 151 13.32 -9.99 0.28
C THR A 151 14.35 -9.97 1.40
N ILE A 152 14.08 -10.67 2.49
CA ILE A 152 14.98 -10.75 3.66
C ILE A 152 15.62 -12.14 3.65
N ARG A 153 16.96 -12.18 3.70
CA ARG A 153 17.74 -13.43 3.76
C ARG A 153 17.97 -13.85 5.20
N TYR A 154 18.06 -15.15 5.43
CA TYR A 154 18.27 -15.74 6.76
C TYR A 154 17.20 -15.32 7.80
N PRO A 155 15.90 -15.53 7.51
CA PRO A 155 14.87 -15.33 8.52
C PRO A 155 15.00 -16.37 9.65
N ASP A 156 14.46 -16.03 10.82
CA ASP A 156 14.32 -16.98 11.92
C ASP A 156 13.42 -18.17 11.49
N PRO A 157 13.82 -19.43 11.76
CA PRO A 157 13.05 -20.62 11.37
C PRO A 157 11.65 -20.70 12.00
N LEU A 158 11.36 -19.93 13.04
CA LEU A 158 10.04 -19.86 13.68
C LEU A 158 9.01 -19.09 12.85
N ILE A 159 9.45 -18.26 11.90
CA ILE A 159 8.58 -17.43 11.06
C ILE A 159 7.95 -18.30 9.98
N LYS A 160 6.63 -18.19 9.82
CA LYS A 160 5.86 -18.90 8.80
C LYS A 160 5.19 -17.94 7.83
N ALA A 161 4.63 -18.48 6.74
CA ALA A 161 3.82 -17.70 5.82
C ALA A 161 2.59 -17.11 6.55
N ASN A 162 2.22 -15.87 6.19
CA ASN A 162 1.13 -15.07 6.78
C ASN A 162 1.37 -14.52 8.18
N ASP A 163 2.53 -14.79 8.78
CA ASP A 163 2.98 -14.08 9.96
C ASP A 163 3.30 -12.62 9.62
N THR A 164 3.43 -11.79 10.65
CA THR A 164 3.80 -10.38 10.50
C THR A 164 5.13 -10.11 11.18
N ILE A 165 5.99 -9.39 10.48
CA ILE A 165 7.34 -9.06 10.90
C ILE A 165 7.40 -7.57 11.20
N LYS A 166 8.04 -7.21 12.30
CA LYS A 166 8.44 -5.85 12.60
C LYS A 166 9.83 -5.62 12.00
N LEU A 167 9.86 -4.76 10.98
CA LEU A 167 11.06 -4.37 10.27
C LEU A 167 11.47 -2.97 10.71
N ASP A 168 12.75 -2.81 10.97
CA ASP A 168 13.36 -1.50 11.15
C ASP A 168 13.71 -0.89 9.79
N LEU A 169 13.35 0.37 9.55
CA LEU A 169 13.50 1.00 8.23
C LEU A 169 14.95 1.37 7.91
N GLU A 170 15.76 1.68 8.92
CA GLU A 170 17.16 2.05 8.75
C GLU A 170 18.02 0.82 8.45
N SER A 171 17.94 -0.19 9.33
CA SER A 171 18.75 -1.40 9.18
C SER A 171 18.17 -2.42 8.21
N ASN A 172 16.88 -2.32 7.87
CA ASN A 172 16.12 -3.33 7.11
C ASN A 172 16.19 -4.75 7.71
N LYS A 173 16.49 -4.83 9.02
CA LYS A 173 16.53 -6.09 9.76
C LYS A 173 15.20 -6.36 10.46
N ILE A 174 14.98 -7.63 10.76
CA ILE A 174 13.85 -8.09 11.55
C ILE A 174 14.17 -7.83 13.03
N VAL A 175 13.34 -7.04 13.69
CA VAL A 175 13.44 -6.81 15.15
C VAL A 175 12.66 -7.87 15.89
N ASP A 176 11.42 -8.07 15.46
CA ASP A 176 10.45 -8.94 16.12
C ASP A 176 9.47 -9.51 15.10
N PHE A 177 8.78 -10.58 15.47
CA PHE A 177 7.69 -11.14 14.67
C PHE A 177 6.47 -11.52 15.52
N ILE A 178 5.32 -11.57 14.85
CA ILE A 178 4.01 -11.96 15.37
C ILE A 178 3.54 -13.18 14.59
N LYS A 179 3.27 -14.27 15.32
CA LYS A 179 2.67 -15.48 14.75
C LYS A 179 1.19 -15.26 14.42
N PHE A 180 0.74 -15.83 13.32
CA PHE A 180 -0.65 -15.84 12.92
C PHE A 180 -1.43 -16.91 13.70
N ASP A 181 -1.75 -16.60 14.96
CA ASP A 181 -2.49 -17.47 15.88
C ASP A 181 -3.78 -16.82 16.39
N VAL A 182 -4.67 -17.65 16.93
CA VAL A 182 -5.92 -17.22 17.58
C VAL A 182 -5.60 -16.32 18.78
N GLY A 183 -6.39 -15.28 18.98
CA GLY A 183 -6.22 -14.33 20.08
C GLY A 183 -5.35 -13.11 19.75
N ASN A 184 -4.76 -13.03 18.55
CA ASN A 184 -4.02 -11.86 18.10
C ASN A 184 -4.92 -10.83 17.40
N VAL A 185 -4.56 -9.54 17.52
CA VAL A 185 -5.26 -8.43 16.86
C VAL A 185 -4.89 -8.39 15.38
N VAL A 186 -5.92 -8.31 14.55
CA VAL A 186 -5.82 -8.22 13.10
C VAL A 186 -6.60 -7.03 12.54
N MET A 187 -6.13 -6.51 11.43
CA MET A 187 -6.85 -5.59 10.55
C MET A 187 -7.17 -6.28 9.24
N VAL A 188 -8.34 -5.97 8.70
CA VAL A 188 -8.76 -6.45 7.39
C VAL A 188 -8.28 -5.47 6.31
N THR A 189 -7.51 -5.95 5.35
CA THR A 189 -6.96 -5.13 4.25
C THR A 189 -7.87 -5.09 3.02
N GLY A 190 -8.72 -6.10 2.83
CA GLY A 190 -9.52 -6.26 1.62
C GLY A 190 -10.95 -6.78 1.83
N GLY A 191 -11.79 -6.63 0.82
CA GLY A 191 -13.19 -7.09 0.83
C GLY A 191 -14.17 -6.13 1.53
N ARG A 192 -15.37 -6.63 1.83
CA ARG A 192 -16.48 -5.83 2.42
C ARG A 192 -16.17 -5.30 3.83
N ASN A 193 -15.31 -6.01 4.55
CA ASN A 193 -14.92 -5.72 5.93
C ASN A 193 -13.59 -4.96 6.04
N ARG A 194 -13.08 -4.40 4.93
CA ARG A 194 -11.83 -3.62 4.89
C ARG A 194 -11.81 -2.49 5.95
N GLY A 195 -10.68 -2.36 6.63
CA GLY A 195 -10.43 -1.37 7.67
C GLY A 195 -11.09 -1.66 9.02
N ARG A 196 -11.73 -2.83 9.17
CA ARG A 196 -12.13 -3.34 10.48
C ARG A 196 -10.94 -3.91 11.23
N VAL A 197 -10.95 -3.75 12.55
CA VAL A 197 -9.91 -4.26 13.45
C VAL A 197 -10.56 -5.08 14.56
N GLY A 198 -10.10 -6.30 14.74
CA GLY A 198 -10.63 -7.22 15.73
C GLY A 198 -9.63 -8.30 16.11
N VAL A 199 -10.05 -9.20 16.99
CA VAL A 199 -9.26 -10.34 17.47
C VAL A 199 -9.68 -11.59 16.73
N ILE A 200 -8.73 -12.42 16.33
CA ILE A 200 -9.02 -13.73 15.72
C ILE A 200 -9.65 -14.64 16.79
N LYS A 201 -10.85 -15.15 16.53
CA LYS A 201 -11.52 -16.16 17.38
C LYS A 201 -11.25 -17.58 16.92
N ASN A 202 -11.49 -17.84 15.64
CA ASN A 202 -11.42 -19.18 15.09
C ASN A 202 -10.85 -19.16 13.67
N ARG A 203 -10.12 -20.21 13.33
CA ARG A 203 -9.54 -20.43 12.01
C ARG A 203 -10.08 -21.74 11.45
N GLU A 204 -10.93 -21.63 10.45
CA GLU A 204 -11.51 -22.77 9.74
C GLU A 204 -10.63 -23.14 8.55
N LYS A 205 -10.10 -24.36 8.59
CA LYS A 205 -9.29 -24.92 7.52
C LYS A 205 -10.13 -25.86 6.68
N HIS A 206 -10.39 -25.46 5.43
CA HIS A 206 -10.97 -26.34 4.42
C HIS A 206 -9.87 -26.86 3.52
N LYS A 207 -9.77 -28.18 3.36
CA LYS A 207 -8.80 -28.79 2.44
C LYS A 207 -9.20 -28.44 1.01
N GLY A 208 -8.28 -27.86 0.24
CA GLY A 208 -8.51 -27.49 -1.17
C GLY A 208 -9.27 -26.19 -1.40
N SER A 209 -9.69 -25.48 -0.34
CA SER A 209 -10.33 -24.17 -0.45
C SER A 209 -9.59 -23.13 0.40
N PHE A 210 -10.04 -21.88 0.30
CA PHE A 210 -9.50 -20.79 1.11
C PHE A 210 -9.86 -21.01 2.58
N GLU A 211 -8.91 -20.69 3.45
CA GLU A 211 -9.16 -20.67 4.88
C GLU A 211 -10.01 -19.46 5.26
N THR A 212 -11.04 -19.72 6.06
CA THR A 212 -11.94 -18.71 6.61
C THR A 212 -11.52 -18.38 8.03
N ILE A 213 -11.42 -17.10 8.33
CA ILE A 213 -11.05 -16.60 9.66
C ILE A 213 -12.24 -15.83 10.22
N HIS A 214 -12.66 -16.24 11.40
CA HIS A 214 -13.67 -15.55 12.19
C HIS A 214 -12.98 -14.56 13.13
N VAL A 215 -13.35 -13.30 12.98
CA VAL A 215 -12.78 -12.17 13.72
C VAL A 215 -13.89 -11.51 14.53
N GLN A 216 -13.59 -11.18 15.78
CA GLN A 216 -14.47 -10.43 16.65
C GLN A 216 -13.94 -9.01 16.86
N ASP A 217 -14.78 -8.01 16.57
CA ASP A 217 -14.50 -6.61 16.87
C ASP A 217 -14.59 -6.34 18.39
N ALA A 218 -14.05 -5.20 18.84
CA ALA A 218 -14.13 -4.80 20.24
C ALA A 218 -15.58 -4.60 20.76
N THR A 219 -16.54 -4.33 19.87
CA THR A 219 -17.97 -4.22 20.22
C THR A 219 -18.70 -5.57 20.26
N GLY A 220 -17.99 -6.68 19.99
CA GLY A 220 -18.54 -8.02 20.02
C GLY A 220 -19.14 -8.51 18.70
N HIS A 221 -19.21 -7.67 17.67
CA HIS A 221 -19.63 -8.12 16.34
C HIS A 221 -18.63 -9.10 15.75
N GLU A 222 -19.14 -10.20 15.24
CA GLU A 222 -18.34 -11.24 14.60
C GLU A 222 -18.53 -11.19 13.09
N PHE A 223 -17.42 -11.35 12.36
CA PHE A 223 -17.45 -11.42 10.91
C PHE A 223 -16.36 -12.36 10.39
N ALA A 224 -16.63 -12.93 9.22
CA ALA A 224 -15.71 -13.83 8.54
C ALA A 224 -14.94 -13.11 7.43
N THR A 225 -13.67 -13.47 7.25
CA THR A 225 -12.83 -13.03 6.13
C THR A 225 -11.93 -14.15 5.63
N ARG A 226 -11.45 -14.03 4.39
CA ARG A 226 -10.43 -14.92 3.83
C ARG A 226 -9.05 -14.57 4.40
N LEU A 227 -8.20 -15.58 4.58
CA LEU A 227 -6.82 -15.43 5.06
C LEU A 227 -5.96 -14.41 4.29
N ALA A 228 -6.14 -14.30 2.98
CA ALA A 228 -5.39 -13.33 2.18
C ALA A 228 -5.62 -11.87 2.62
N ASN A 229 -6.83 -11.57 3.11
CA ASN A 229 -7.26 -10.21 3.47
C ASN A 229 -7.01 -9.86 4.94
N VAL A 230 -6.41 -10.75 5.72
CA VAL A 230 -6.15 -10.54 7.14
C VAL A 230 -4.69 -10.14 7.35
N PHE A 231 -4.47 -9.11 8.15
CA PHE A 231 -3.15 -8.59 8.49
C PHE A 231 -3.01 -8.47 10.01
N THR A 232 -2.00 -9.12 10.60
CA THR A 232 -1.81 -9.12 12.06
C THR A 232 -1.06 -7.88 12.50
N ILE A 233 -1.61 -7.14 13.47
CA ILE A 233 -1.03 -5.88 13.96
C ILE A 233 -0.41 -6.03 15.34
N GLY A 234 -0.93 -6.93 16.17
CA GLY A 234 -0.53 -7.02 17.57
C GLY A 234 -0.58 -8.42 18.14
N LYS A 235 0.15 -8.61 19.24
CA LYS A 235 0.10 -9.80 20.08
C LYS A 235 -0.98 -9.61 21.14
N GLY A 236 -1.89 -10.57 21.27
CA GLY A 236 -3.02 -10.46 22.20
C GLY A 236 -3.94 -9.29 21.83
N SER A 237 -4.33 -8.49 22.82
CA SER A 237 -5.23 -7.34 22.66
C SER A 237 -4.53 -6.01 22.32
N LYS A 238 -3.20 -5.92 22.48
CA LYS A 238 -2.45 -4.67 22.28
C LYS A 238 -1.88 -4.58 20.85
N PRO A 239 -2.35 -3.65 20.00
CA PRO A 239 -1.75 -3.41 18.69
C PRO A 239 -0.36 -2.77 18.85
N TRP A 240 0.59 -3.11 17.97
CA TRP A 240 1.88 -2.43 17.90
C TRP A 240 1.83 -1.10 17.13
N ILE A 241 0.77 -0.91 16.35
CA ILE A 241 0.52 0.30 15.55
C ILE A 241 -0.56 1.16 16.20
N SER A 242 -0.40 2.48 16.12
CA SER A 242 -1.44 3.46 16.42
C SER A 242 -2.58 3.40 15.40
N LEU A 243 -3.82 3.27 15.90
CA LEU A 243 -5.02 3.11 15.05
C LEU A 243 -5.69 4.47 14.73
N PRO A 244 -6.33 4.59 13.55
CA PRO A 244 -7.05 5.80 13.18
C PRO A 244 -8.30 6.02 14.04
N LYS A 245 -8.90 7.22 13.92
CA LYS A 245 -10.11 7.61 14.65
C LYS A 245 -11.21 6.55 14.48
N GLY A 246 -11.69 5.99 15.60
CA GLY A 246 -12.68 4.91 15.61
C GLY A 246 -12.10 3.50 15.80
N LYS A 247 -10.78 3.34 15.96
CA LYS A 247 -10.10 2.08 16.32
C LYS A 247 -10.48 0.88 15.44
N GLY A 248 -10.93 1.11 14.21
CA GLY A 248 -11.38 0.06 13.30
C GLY A 248 -12.79 -0.52 13.59
N ILE A 249 -13.59 0.14 14.42
CA ILE A 249 -14.97 -0.29 14.70
C ILE A 249 -15.89 0.32 13.64
N LYS A 250 -16.52 -0.53 12.82
CA LYS A 250 -17.51 -0.08 11.83
C LYS A 250 -18.91 -0.23 12.39
N LEU A 251 -19.49 0.91 12.74
CA LEU A 251 -20.85 1.07 13.22
C LEU A 251 -21.89 0.61 12.18
N SER A 252 -23.07 0.24 12.66
CA SER A 252 -24.22 -0.01 11.79
C SER A 252 -24.71 1.28 11.14
N ILE A 253 -25.48 1.18 10.05
CA ILE A 253 -26.00 2.36 9.32
C ILE A 253 -26.86 3.23 10.25
N ILE A 254 -27.66 2.59 11.11
CA ILE A 254 -28.55 3.26 12.07
C ILE A 254 -27.71 3.98 13.14
N GLU A 255 -26.68 3.33 13.68
CA GLU A 255 -25.77 3.95 14.65
C GLU A 255 -25.00 5.13 14.07
N GLU A 256 -24.52 5.01 12.83
CA GLU A 256 -23.82 6.10 12.15
C GLU A 256 -24.77 7.28 11.91
N ALA A 257 -26.03 7.03 11.54
CA ALA A 257 -27.04 8.06 11.37
C ALA A 257 -27.36 8.77 12.70
N ARG A 258 -27.59 8.02 13.78
CA ARG A 258 -27.80 8.59 15.14
C ARG A 258 -26.60 9.41 15.59
N LYS A 259 -25.39 8.92 15.36
CA LYS A 259 -24.15 9.65 15.71
C LYS A 259 -24.04 10.97 14.94
N ARG A 260 -24.45 11.00 13.66
CA ARG A 260 -24.48 12.23 12.86
C ARG A 260 -25.55 13.21 13.37
N GLN A 261 -26.74 12.74 13.69
CA GLN A 261 -27.82 13.55 14.26
C GLN A 261 -27.43 14.17 15.61
N ALA A 262 -26.82 13.37 16.50
CA ALA A 262 -26.32 13.86 17.78
C ALA A 262 -25.22 14.93 17.59
N ALA A 263 -24.31 14.73 16.62
CA ALA A 263 -23.29 15.71 16.30
C ALA A 263 -23.87 17.02 15.73
N SER A 264 -24.91 16.96 14.89
CA SER A 264 -25.59 18.16 14.40
C SER A 264 -26.37 18.89 15.49
N GLN A 265 -26.99 18.16 16.43
CA GLN A 265 -27.71 18.76 17.56
C GLN A 265 -26.79 19.42 18.58
N THR A 266 -25.55 18.92 18.73
CA THR A 266 -24.55 19.52 19.65
C THR A 266 -23.88 20.75 19.04
N ALA A 267 -23.89 20.85 17.70
CA ALA A 267 -23.29 21.98 16.98
C ALA A 267 -24.27 23.14 16.73
N ALA A 268 -25.57 22.91 16.97
CA ALA A 268 -26.63 23.92 16.94
C ALA A 268 -26.84 24.49 18.36
#